data_AF-A0A4Y9J090-F1
#
_entry.id   AF-A0A4Y9J090-F1
#
_cell.length_a   1.000
_cell.length_b   1.000
_cell.length_c   1.000
_cell.angle_alpha   90.00
_cell.angle_beta   90.00
_cell.angle_gamma   90.00
#
_symmetry.space_group_name_H-M   'P 1'
#
loop_
_entity.id
_entity.type
_entity.pdbx_description
1 polymer ?
#
loop_
_entity_poly.entity_id
_entity_poly.type
_entity_poly.pdbx_seq_one_letter_code
_entity_poly.pdbx_strand_id
1 'polypeptide(L)'
;MKKITFLLMVLALHFSAAATDWFPFNTVNHKWNISVNGGYSPSGRVAVYGLGATVRGFHLTIGGFGSTHENDPRLDTWNEDASFMFQFGYQIPVIKSLRVIPVIGVAGVGEVQTDGYDWKLSYDAFGNLTGIDNKVTTNIKYKFDYGAHLVFNHRKLIVNLGATRHTLFGGIGLEF
;
A
#
# COMPACT_ATOMS: atom_id res chain seq x y z
N MET A 1 -19.06 -2.44 17.35
CA MET A 1 -18.12 -2.63 16.22
C MET A 1 -18.30 -3.98 15.53
N LYS A 2 -18.28 -5.13 16.23
CA LYS A 2 -18.45 -6.48 15.63
C LYS A 2 -19.71 -6.66 14.75
N LYS A 3 -20.83 -6.03 15.12
CA LYS A 3 -22.12 -6.13 14.38
C LYS A 3 -22.09 -5.45 13.00
N ILE A 4 -21.33 -4.36 12.85
CA ILE A 4 -21.21 -3.62 11.57
C ILE A 4 -20.30 -4.39 10.61
N THR A 5 -19.21 -4.97 11.11
CA THR A 5 -18.31 -5.81 10.31
C THR A 5 -19.02 -7.07 9.81
N PHE A 6 -19.84 -7.70 10.66
CA PHE A 6 -20.66 -8.85 10.24
C PHE A 6 -21.70 -8.44 9.19
N LEU A 7 -22.36 -7.29 9.36
CA LEU A 7 -23.32 -6.77 8.37
C LEU A 7 -22.64 -6.46 7.02
N LEU A 8 -21.45 -5.85 7.03
CA LEU A 8 -20.67 -5.57 5.82
C LEU A 8 -20.19 -6.85 5.13
N MET A 9 -19.78 -7.86 5.90
CA MET A 9 -19.36 -9.16 5.37
C MET A 9 -20.56 -9.93 4.78
N VAL A 10 -21.71 -9.89 5.45
CA VAL A 10 -22.96 -10.48 4.94
C VAL A 10 -23.44 -9.74 3.69
N LEU A 11 -23.37 -8.41 3.65
CA LEU A 11 -23.68 -7.62 2.45
C LEU A 11 -22.72 -7.94 1.30
N ALA A 12 -21.42 -8.03 1.55
CA ALA A 12 -20.42 -8.39 0.54
C ALA A 12 -20.67 -9.81 -0.03
N LEU A 13 -21.07 -10.76 0.81
CA LEU A 13 -21.45 -12.11 0.40
C LEU A 13 -22.76 -12.12 -0.41
N HIS A 14 -23.74 -11.29 -0.05
CA HIS A 14 -24.99 -11.16 -0.81
C HIS A 14 -24.78 -10.49 -2.17
N PHE A 15 -23.90 -9.50 -2.29
CA PHE A 15 -23.51 -8.93 -3.59
C PHE A 15 -22.78 -9.95 -4.47
N SER A 16 -22.01 -10.87 -3.88
CA SER A 16 -21.39 -11.97 -4.63
C SER A 16 -22.40 -13.03 -5.10
N ALA A 17 -23.52 -13.22 -4.39
CA ALA A 17 -24.56 -14.18 -4.72
C ALA A 17 -25.68 -13.59 -5.62
N ALA A 18 -25.91 -12.28 -5.54
CA ALA A 18 -26.88 -11.53 -6.35
C ALA A 18 -26.18 -10.76 -7.49
N ALA A 19 -25.15 -11.37 -8.09
CA ALA A 19 -24.55 -10.92 -9.35
C ALA A 19 -25.57 -11.04 -10.48
N THR A 20 -26.50 -10.09 -10.52
CA THR A 20 -27.32 -9.78 -11.69
C THR A 20 -26.39 -9.28 -12.80
N ASP A 21 -26.78 -9.47 -14.06
CA ASP A 21 -26.01 -9.18 -15.29
C ASP A 21 -25.48 -7.74 -15.43
N TRP A 22 -25.71 -6.86 -14.45
CA TRP A 22 -25.31 -5.46 -14.46
C TRP A 22 -23.80 -5.26 -14.22
N PHE A 23 -23.14 -6.15 -13.47
CA PHE A 23 -21.71 -6.01 -13.14
C PHE A 23 -20.93 -7.32 -13.38
N PRO A 24 -19.78 -7.28 -14.05
CA PRO A 24 -19.05 -8.49 -14.45
C PRO A 24 -18.16 -9.07 -13.32
N PHE A 25 -18.71 -9.23 -12.10
CA PHE A 25 -17.99 -9.75 -10.93
C PHE A 25 -17.33 -11.09 -11.21
N ASN A 26 -18.07 -12.04 -11.79
CA ASN A 26 -17.54 -13.38 -12.03
C ASN A 26 -16.34 -13.36 -13.00
N THR A 27 -16.42 -12.59 -14.09
CA THR A 27 -15.33 -12.52 -15.09
C THR A 27 -14.11 -11.76 -14.58
N VAL A 28 -14.33 -10.69 -13.81
CA VAL A 28 -13.27 -9.77 -13.39
C VAL A 28 -12.60 -10.22 -12.10
N ASN A 29 -13.36 -10.65 -11.10
CA ASN A 29 -12.78 -10.99 -9.80
C ASN A 29 -12.11 -12.36 -9.79
N HIS A 30 -12.33 -13.25 -10.77
CA HIS A 30 -11.57 -14.51 -10.87
C HIS A 30 -10.12 -14.34 -11.33
N LYS A 31 -9.73 -13.13 -11.73
CA LYS A 31 -8.37 -12.77 -12.11
C LYS A 31 -7.58 -12.25 -10.91
N TRP A 32 -6.26 -12.22 -11.05
CA TRP A 32 -5.39 -11.55 -10.08
C TRP A 32 -4.56 -10.46 -10.75
N ASN A 33 -4.17 -9.46 -9.98
CA ASN A 33 -3.30 -8.40 -10.46
C ASN A 33 -2.27 -7.98 -9.41
N ILE A 34 -1.19 -7.40 -9.91
CA ILE A 34 -0.14 -6.75 -9.12
C ILE A 34 0.14 -5.38 -9.72
N SER A 35 0.51 -4.42 -8.90
CA SER A 35 0.74 -3.04 -9.30
C SER A 35 1.80 -2.37 -8.44
N VAL A 36 2.45 -1.40 -9.06
CA VAL A 36 3.34 -0.46 -8.39
C VAL A 36 2.71 0.93 -8.50
N ASN A 37 2.67 1.63 -7.38
CA ASN A 37 2.00 2.91 -7.24
C ASN A 37 2.98 3.92 -6.63
N GLY A 38 3.00 5.12 -7.20
CA GLY A 38 3.63 6.29 -6.62
C GLY A 38 2.56 7.25 -6.13
N GLY A 39 2.88 8.03 -5.12
CA GLY A 39 1.89 8.86 -4.46
C GLY A 39 2.50 9.88 -3.52
N TYR A 40 1.61 10.59 -2.86
CA TYR A 40 1.94 11.69 -1.97
C TYR A 40 0.90 11.77 -0.87
N SER A 41 1.34 12.01 0.37
CA SER A 41 0.46 12.31 1.49
C SER A 41 0.38 13.82 1.71
N PRO A 42 -0.73 14.49 1.37
CA PRO A 42 -0.88 15.92 1.62
C PRO A 42 -0.85 16.28 3.11
N SER A 43 -1.23 15.32 3.96
CA SER A 43 -1.34 15.51 5.41
C SER A 43 0.02 15.71 6.10
N GLY A 44 1.09 15.15 5.55
CA GLY A 44 2.43 15.31 6.08
C GLY A 44 3.49 15.67 5.04
N ARG A 45 3.06 16.05 3.83
CA ARG A 45 3.89 16.50 2.72
C ARG A 45 5.03 15.56 2.32
N VAL A 46 4.80 14.26 2.46
CA VAL A 46 5.78 13.21 2.19
C VAL A 46 5.36 12.38 0.98
N ALA A 47 6.32 11.94 0.20
CA ALA A 47 6.09 10.96 -0.85
C ALA A 47 5.62 9.62 -0.25
N VAL A 48 4.93 8.82 -1.05
CA VAL A 48 4.55 7.45 -0.69
C VAL A 48 4.67 6.58 -1.92
N TYR A 49 5.34 5.44 -1.82
CA TYR A 49 5.23 4.38 -2.83
C TYR A 49 4.37 3.24 -2.28
N GLY A 50 3.80 2.42 -3.16
CA GLY A 50 2.96 1.31 -2.75
C GLY A 50 2.96 0.17 -3.74
N LEU A 51 2.99 -1.06 -3.21
CA LEU A 51 2.73 -2.27 -3.96
C LEU A 51 1.28 -2.69 -3.71
N GLY A 52 0.52 -2.82 -4.79
CA GLY A 52 -0.87 -3.24 -4.75
C GLY A 52 -1.02 -4.64 -5.32
N ALA A 53 -1.81 -5.50 -4.70
CA ALA A 53 -2.20 -6.80 -5.22
C ALA A 53 -3.71 -7.00 -5.08
N THR A 54 -4.32 -7.63 -6.08
CA THR A 54 -5.74 -8.03 -6.02
C THR A 54 -5.88 -9.50 -6.35
N VAL A 55 -6.56 -10.26 -5.49
CA VAL A 55 -6.84 -11.68 -5.69
C VAL A 55 -8.30 -11.94 -5.35
N ARG A 56 -9.06 -12.57 -6.25
CA ARG A 56 -10.48 -12.86 -5.99
C ARG A 56 -11.33 -11.64 -5.65
N GLY A 57 -10.95 -10.47 -6.19
CA GLY A 57 -11.55 -9.18 -5.89
C GLY A 57 -11.09 -8.54 -4.57
N PHE A 58 -10.39 -9.25 -3.69
CA PHE A 58 -9.79 -8.66 -2.50
C PHE A 58 -8.53 -7.91 -2.87
N HIS A 59 -8.48 -6.63 -2.53
CA HIS A 59 -7.39 -5.74 -2.86
C HIS A 59 -6.62 -5.34 -1.60
N LEU A 60 -5.30 -5.34 -1.71
CA LEU A 60 -4.38 -4.89 -0.69
C LEU A 60 -3.36 -3.96 -1.31
N THR A 61 -3.10 -2.82 -0.69
CA THR A 61 -1.96 -1.95 -1.02
C THR A 61 -1.15 -1.66 0.23
N ILE A 62 0.17 -1.83 0.15
CA ILE A 62 1.12 -1.54 1.23
C ILE A 62 2.32 -0.75 0.68
N GLY A 63 2.86 0.17 1.47
CA GLY A 63 4.15 0.80 1.17
C GLY A 63 4.43 2.00 2.06
N GLY A 64 5.38 2.84 1.65
CA GLY A 64 5.88 3.97 2.44
C GLY A 64 7.39 4.09 2.41
N PHE A 65 7.91 5.28 2.72
CA PHE A 65 9.35 5.55 2.73
C PHE A 65 9.93 5.46 4.15
N GLY A 66 11.18 5.00 4.24
CA GLY A 66 11.98 4.91 5.46
C GLY A 66 13.35 5.56 5.27
N SER A 67 14.34 5.15 6.07
CA SER A 67 15.70 5.68 5.98
C SER A 67 16.38 5.25 4.69
N THR A 68 17.14 6.15 4.07
CA THR A 68 18.03 5.82 2.93
C THR A 68 19.50 5.73 3.34
N HIS A 69 19.82 6.06 4.60
CA HIS A 69 21.19 6.14 5.13
C HIS A 69 21.51 5.04 6.15
N GLU A 70 20.65 4.01 6.27
CA GLU A 70 20.82 2.93 7.26
C GLU A 70 22.14 2.16 7.11
N ASN A 71 22.73 2.14 5.92
CA ASN A 71 24.02 1.49 5.64
C ASN A 71 25.11 2.48 5.18
N ASP A 72 24.93 3.79 5.38
CA ASP A 72 25.92 4.78 4.97
C ASP A 72 27.17 4.70 5.89
N PRO A 73 28.39 4.56 5.35
CA PRO A 73 29.62 4.49 6.14
C PRO A 73 30.05 5.85 6.74
N ARG A 74 29.36 6.94 6.42
CA ARG A 74 29.69 8.28 6.93
C ARG A 74 29.26 8.46 8.39
N LEU A 75 30.06 9.19 9.15
CA LEU A 75 29.72 9.60 10.51
C LEU A 75 28.93 10.92 10.45
N ASP A 76 27.61 10.83 10.32
CA ASP A 76 26.71 11.98 10.31
C ASP A 76 25.35 11.60 10.92
N THR A 77 24.47 12.57 11.14
CA THR A 77 23.09 12.33 11.55
C THR A 77 22.13 12.80 10.46
N TRP A 78 21.30 11.88 9.97
CA TRP A 78 20.31 12.17 8.93
C TRP A 78 18.91 12.15 9.50
N ASN A 79 18.13 13.18 9.21
CA ASN A 79 16.69 13.22 9.49
C ASN A 79 15.95 13.22 8.16
N GLU A 80 15.14 12.20 7.93
CA GLU A 80 14.42 12.00 6.68
C GLU A 80 12.92 11.88 6.96
N ASP A 81 12.09 12.40 6.06
CA ASP A 81 10.64 12.20 6.16
C ASP A 81 10.31 10.72 5.91
N ALA A 82 9.48 10.16 6.78
CA ALA A 82 9.05 8.78 6.70
C ALA A 82 7.54 8.69 6.47
N SER A 83 7.12 7.68 5.71
CA SER A 83 5.72 7.42 5.43
C SER A 83 5.40 5.94 5.52
N PHE A 84 4.15 5.63 5.81
CA PHE A 84 3.61 4.28 5.82
C PHE A 84 2.18 4.31 5.30
N MET A 85 1.81 3.27 4.56
CA MET A 85 0.45 3.05 4.12
C MET A 85 0.15 1.56 4.12
N PHE A 86 -1.03 1.23 4.64
CA PHE A 86 -1.67 -0.06 4.47
C PHE A 86 -3.15 0.17 4.16
N GLN A 87 -3.65 -0.36 3.05
CA GLN A 87 -5.04 -0.21 2.62
C GLN A 87 -5.59 -1.55 2.13
N PHE A 88 -6.83 -1.84 2.50
CA PHE A 88 -7.55 -3.05 2.12
C PHE A 88 -8.93 -2.68 1.57
N GLY A 89 -9.37 -3.38 0.53
CA GLY A 89 -10.65 -3.13 -0.11
C GLY A 89 -11.19 -4.32 -0.89
N TYR A 90 -12.39 -4.15 -1.43
CA TYR A 90 -13.01 -5.14 -2.32
C TYR A 90 -13.36 -4.50 -3.65
N GLN A 91 -13.00 -5.17 -4.75
CA GLN A 91 -13.15 -4.67 -6.09
C GLN A 91 -14.58 -4.82 -6.60
N ILE A 92 -15.17 -3.70 -6.98
CA ILE A 92 -16.48 -3.58 -7.62
C ILE A 92 -16.25 -3.26 -9.10
N PRO A 93 -16.36 -4.25 -10.00
CA PRO A 93 -16.24 -4.01 -11.43
C PRO A 93 -17.50 -3.32 -11.95
N VAL A 94 -17.36 -2.10 -12.45
CA VAL A 94 -18.45 -1.35 -13.11
C VAL A 94 -18.65 -1.88 -14.52
N ILE A 95 -17.54 -2.04 -15.26
CA ILE A 95 -17.46 -2.72 -16.55
C ILE A 95 -16.16 -3.53 -16.60
N LYS A 96 -15.96 -4.36 -17.64
CA LYS A 96 -14.76 -5.22 -17.74
C LYS A 96 -13.43 -4.44 -17.63
N SER A 97 -13.40 -3.22 -18.16
CA SER A 97 -12.24 -2.31 -18.18
C SER A 97 -12.19 -1.31 -17.02
N LEU A 98 -13.22 -1.18 -16.17
CA LEU A 98 -13.25 -0.18 -15.11
C LEU A 98 -13.75 -0.80 -13.81
N ARG A 99 -12.96 -0.68 -12.75
CA ARG A 99 -13.34 -1.05 -11.39
C ARG A 99 -13.18 0.11 -10.43
N VAL A 100 -13.99 0.07 -9.38
CA VAL A 100 -13.86 0.92 -8.20
C VAL A 100 -13.59 0.01 -7.01
N ILE A 101 -12.62 0.38 -6.18
CA ILE A 101 -12.24 -0.36 -4.98
C ILE A 101 -12.38 0.58 -3.79
N PRO A 102 -13.50 0.56 -3.05
CA PRO A 102 -13.55 1.22 -1.75
C PRO A 102 -12.51 0.59 -0.83
N VAL A 103 -11.70 1.44 -0.18
CA VAL A 103 -10.61 1.01 0.70
C VAL A 103 -10.75 1.62 2.09
N ILE A 104 -10.29 0.85 3.07
CA ILE A 104 -10.07 1.26 4.46
C ILE A 104 -8.67 0.84 4.88
N GLY A 105 -8.06 1.55 5.81
CA GLY A 105 -6.69 1.26 6.18
C GLY A 105 -6.09 2.22 7.18
N VAL A 106 -4.77 2.32 7.11
CA VAL A 106 -3.94 3.14 7.97
C VAL A 106 -2.91 3.86 7.09
N ALA A 107 -2.75 5.16 7.33
CA ALA A 107 -1.66 5.96 6.80
C ALA A 107 -0.84 6.52 7.95
N GLY A 108 0.49 6.48 7.83
CA GLY A 108 1.44 7.01 8.78
C GLY A 108 2.34 8.04 8.12
N VAL A 109 2.56 9.16 8.80
CA VAL A 109 3.60 10.12 8.41
C VAL A 109 4.40 10.50 9.65
N GLY A 110 5.70 10.68 9.49
CA GLY A 110 6.57 11.17 10.52
C GLY A 110 7.99 11.29 10.00
N GLU A 111 8.95 11.01 10.87
CA GLU A 111 10.37 11.18 10.58
C GLU A 111 11.12 9.91 10.96
N VAL A 112 12.23 9.69 10.26
CA VAL A 112 13.22 8.69 10.59
C VAL A 112 14.56 9.38 10.80
N GLN A 113 15.18 9.11 11.94
CA GLN A 113 16.50 9.62 12.29
C GLN A 113 17.49 8.47 12.19
N THR A 114 18.55 8.67 11.42
CA THR A 114 19.66 7.73 11.28
C THR A 114 20.90 8.35 11.92
N ASP A 115 21.49 7.64 12.89
CA ASP A 115 22.69 8.07 13.59
C ASP A 115 23.90 7.26 13.12
N GLY A 116 24.72 7.87 12.26
CA GLY A 116 25.97 7.30 11.77
C GLY A 116 27.09 7.26 12.81
N TYR A 117 26.92 7.85 14.00
CA TYR A 117 27.87 7.71 15.10
C TYR A 117 27.60 6.45 15.96
N ASP A 118 26.40 5.87 15.86
CA ASP A 118 25.98 4.67 16.59
C ASP A 118 25.69 3.55 15.58
N TRP A 119 26.71 2.72 15.29
CA TRP A 119 26.63 1.66 14.29
C TRP A 119 27.04 0.29 14.83
N LYS A 120 26.59 -0.74 14.14
CA LYS A 120 26.96 -2.14 14.39
C LYS A 120 27.55 -2.76 13.13
N LEU A 121 28.52 -3.64 13.32
CA LEU A 121 29.03 -4.49 12.24
C LEU A 121 28.14 -5.72 12.13
N SER A 122 27.68 -5.97 10.91
CA SER A 122 26.96 -7.18 10.54
C SER A 122 27.94 -8.21 10.01
N TYR A 123 27.74 -9.47 10.43
CA TYR A 123 28.55 -10.61 10.04
C TYR A 123 27.66 -11.74 9.52
N ASP A 124 28.16 -12.52 8.57
CA ASP A 124 27.49 -13.75 8.13
C ASP A 124 27.67 -14.89 9.16
N ALA A 125 27.05 -16.03 8.87
CA ALA A 125 27.14 -17.24 9.70
C ALA A 125 28.56 -17.85 9.79
N PHE A 126 29.50 -17.39 8.96
CA PHE A 126 30.89 -17.86 8.90
C PHE A 126 31.87 -16.83 9.48
N GLY A 127 31.37 -15.72 10.05
CA GLY A 127 32.17 -14.66 10.66
C GLY A 127 32.78 -13.66 9.68
N ASN A 128 32.36 -13.65 8.42
CA ASN A 128 32.79 -12.61 7.47
C ASN A 128 31.96 -11.35 7.65
N LEU A 129 32.60 -10.19 7.59
CA LEU A 129 31.93 -8.90 7.65
C LEU A 129 31.02 -8.73 6.43
N THR A 130 29.74 -8.46 6.66
CA THR A 130 28.72 -8.26 5.61
C THR A 130 28.25 -6.82 5.49
N GLY A 131 28.44 -5.98 6.52
CA GLY A 131 28.04 -4.58 6.43
C GLY A 131 28.18 -3.80 7.72
N ILE A 132 27.80 -2.52 7.63
CA ILE A 132 27.62 -1.59 8.75
C ILE A 132 26.15 -1.21 8.76
N ASP A 133 25.52 -1.29 9.93
CA ASP A 133 24.15 -0.86 10.16
C ASP A 133 24.15 0.27 11.18
N ASN A 134 23.75 1.46 10.72
CA ASN A 134 23.54 2.63 11.56
C ASN A 134 22.28 2.47 12.38
N LYS A 135 22.24 3.08 13.56
CA LYS A 135 21.04 3.07 14.40
C LYS A 135 19.96 3.94 13.78
N VAL A 136 18.81 3.33 13.52
CA VAL A 136 17.64 3.99 12.96
C VAL A 136 16.56 4.12 14.04
N THR A 137 16.07 5.36 14.24
CA THR A 137 14.94 5.66 15.13
C THR A 137 13.80 6.22 14.31
N THR A 138 12.65 5.53 14.33
CA THR A 138 11.48 5.89 13.53
C THR A 138 10.35 6.41 14.41
N ASN A 139 9.82 7.59 14.08
CA ASN A 139 8.68 8.19 14.78
C ASN A 139 7.56 8.51 13.79
N ILE A 140 6.70 7.53 13.52
CA ILE A 140 5.57 7.65 12.58
C ILE A 140 4.25 7.76 13.36
N LYS A 141 3.43 8.77 13.03
CA LYS A 141 2.07 8.92 13.56
C LYS A 141 1.06 8.26 12.64
N TYR A 142 0.50 7.14 13.07
CA TYR A 142 -0.51 6.38 12.34
C TYR A 142 -1.91 6.98 12.51
N LYS A 143 -2.66 7.06 11.41
CA LYS A 143 -4.04 7.57 11.34
C LYS A 143 -4.90 6.62 10.52
N PHE A 144 -6.17 6.52 10.90
CA PHE A 144 -7.17 5.79 10.12
C PHE A 144 -7.37 6.46 8.75
N ASP A 145 -7.34 5.66 7.70
CA ASP A 145 -7.46 6.12 6.31
C ASP A 145 -8.60 5.39 5.60
N TYR A 146 -9.26 6.10 4.68
CA TYR A 146 -10.36 5.56 3.88
C TYR A 146 -10.49 6.33 2.57
N GLY A 147 -11.03 5.68 1.54
CA GLY A 147 -11.23 6.29 0.24
C GLY A 147 -11.56 5.27 -0.83
N ALA A 148 -11.10 5.51 -2.05
CA ALA A 148 -11.31 4.59 -3.16
C ALA A 148 -10.13 4.58 -4.13
N HIS A 149 -9.94 3.44 -4.78
CA HIS A 149 -9.08 3.30 -5.95
C HIS A 149 -9.95 3.09 -7.19
N LEU A 150 -9.58 3.76 -8.27
CA LEU A 150 -10.10 3.55 -9.61
C LEU A 150 -9.08 2.73 -10.39
N VAL A 151 -9.53 1.63 -10.98
CA VAL A 151 -8.70 0.73 -11.77
C VAL A 151 -9.22 0.69 -13.18
N PHE A 152 -8.43 1.19 -14.13
CA PHE A 152 -8.69 1.05 -15.55
C PHE A 152 -7.84 -0.08 -16.11
N ASN A 153 -8.46 -1.04 -16.81
CA ASN A 153 -7.78 -2.15 -17.44
C ASN A 153 -7.90 -2.05 -18.96
N HIS A 154 -6.74 -2.09 -19.62
CA HIS A 154 -6.62 -2.30 -21.05
C HIS A 154 -5.78 -3.56 -21.33
N ARG A 155 -6.46 -4.63 -21.76
CA ARG A 155 -5.88 -5.97 -21.99
C ARG A 155 -5.33 -6.58 -20.69
N LYS A 156 -4.01 -6.46 -20.48
CA LYS A 156 -3.30 -6.90 -19.26
C LYS A 156 -2.74 -5.73 -18.47
N LEU A 157 -2.67 -4.53 -19.05
CA LEU A 157 -2.15 -3.35 -18.37
C LEU A 157 -3.27 -2.71 -17.54
N ILE A 158 -3.01 -2.53 -16.25
CA ILE A 158 -3.89 -1.75 -15.38
C ILE A 158 -3.25 -0.40 -15.05
N VAL A 159 -4.09 0.62 -14.99
CA VAL A 159 -3.76 1.95 -14.49
C VAL A 159 -4.61 2.17 -13.24
N ASN A 160 -3.94 2.47 -12.13
CA ASN A 160 -4.57 2.68 -10.83
C ASN A 160 -4.51 4.16 -10.47
N LEU A 161 -5.62 4.69 -9.97
CA LEU A 161 -5.69 6.01 -9.36
C LEU A 161 -6.36 5.88 -8.00
N GLY A 162 -5.62 6.14 -6.93
CA GLY A 162 -6.11 6.06 -5.56
C GLY A 162 -6.29 7.44 -4.96
N ALA A 163 -7.42 7.68 -4.32
CA ALA A 163 -7.62 8.87 -3.50
C ALA A 163 -8.22 8.45 -2.15
N THR A 164 -7.47 8.69 -1.09
CA THR A 164 -7.91 8.50 0.29
C THR A 164 -7.82 9.80 1.07
N ARG A 165 -8.34 9.77 2.30
CA ARG A 165 -8.29 10.93 3.19
C ARG A 165 -6.87 11.46 3.38
N HIS A 166 -5.90 10.56 3.44
CA HIS A 166 -4.51 10.93 3.75
C HIS A 166 -3.55 10.79 2.58
N THR A 167 -3.94 10.19 1.46
CA THR A 167 -2.99 9.90 0.39
C THR A 167 -3.62 9.95 -1.01
N LEU A 168 -2.83 10.42 -1.98
CA LEU A 168 -3.15 10.38 -3.40
C LEU A 168 -2.14 9.46 -4.10
N PHE A 169 -2.64 8.57 -4.97
CA PHE A 169 -1.85 7.57 -5.67
C PHE A 169 -2.15 7.52 -7.15
N GLY A 170 -1.12 7.26 -7.93
CA GLY A 170 -1.20 6.83 -9.32
C GLY A 170 -0.24 5.67 -9.54
N GLY A 171 -0.63 4.70 -10.36
CA GLY A 171 0.21 3.53 -10.58
C GLY A 171 -0.15 2.76 -11.82
N ILE A 172 0.71 1.78 -12.12
CA ILE A 172 0.53 0.84 -13.21
C ILE A 172 0.71 -0.58 -12.68
N GLY A 173 0.12 -1.55 -13.38
CA GLY A 173 0.22 -2.93 -12.99
C GLY A 173 -0.13 -3.88 -14.12
N LEU A 174 -0.14 -5.16 -13.78
CA LEU A 174 -0.47 -6.25 -14.69
C LEU A 174 -1.58 -7.12 -14.11
N GLU A 175 -2.52 -7.50 -14.98
CA GLU A 175 -3.58 -8.46 -14.73
C GLU A 175 -3.30 -9.80 -15.43
N PHE A 176 -3.61 -10.89 -14.72
CA PHE A 176 -3.38 -12.28 -15.12
C PHE A 176 -4.66 -13.11 -15.03
#